data_AF-C1FRW7-F1
#
_entry.id   AF-C1FRW7-F1
#
_cell.length_a   1.000
_cell.length_b   1.000
_cell.length_c   1.000
_cell.angle_alpha   90.00
_cell.angle_beta   90.00
_cell.angle_gamma   90.00
#
_symmetry.space_group_name_H-M   'P 1'
#
loop_
_entity.id
_entity.type
_entity.pdbx_description
1 polymer ?
#
loop_
_entity_poly.entity_id
_entity_poly.type
_entity_poly.pdbx_seq_one_letter_code
_entity_poly.pdbx_strand_id
1 'polypeptide(L)'
;MFHSSIGMFIGKIPVSESLEEAFEDILKNPYIMFISFIIVAPIFEEILMRGIILEGFLNNYKPATAIIISSIMFGAMHLNIFQFFNATIIGLFLGVIYIIKQDL
;
A
#
# COMPACT_ATOMS: atom_id res chain seq x y z
N MET A 1 -6.09 -16.90 -11.80
CA MET A 1 -5.52 -15.57 -11.48
C MET A 1 -4.95 -15.49 -10.06
N PHE A 2 -5.38 -16.33 -9.11
CA PHE A 2 -4.85 -16.34 -7.74
C PHE A 2 -3.91 -17.53 -7.50
N HIS A 3 -2.59 -17.30 -7.55
CA HIS A 3 -1.59 -18.31 -7.20
C HIS A 3 -1.17 -18.27 -5.71
N SER A 4 -1.72 -17.33 -4.93
CA SER A 4 -1.46 -17.21 -3.49
C SER A 4 -2.64 -17.73 -2.67
N SER A 5 -2.35 -18.28 -1.49
CA SER A 5 -3.36 -18.77 -0.55
C SER A 5 -4.38 -17.69 -0.17
N ILE A 6 -3.94 -16.43 -0.10
CA ILE A 6 -4.79 -15.28 0.24
C ILE A 6 -5.74 -14.93 -0.92
N GLY A 7 -5.28 -15.02 -2.18
CA GLY A 7 -6.13 -14.73 -3.34
C GLY A 7 -7.32 -15.70 -3.48
N MET A 8 -7.19 -16.94 -3.00
CA MET A 8 -8.32 -17.89 -2.92
C MET A 8 -9.41 -17.47 -1.93
N PHE A 9 -9.07 -16.74 -0.86
CA PHE A 9 -10.05 -16.22 0.10
C PHE A 9 -10.68 -14.91 -0.39
N ILE A 10 -9.89 -14.02 -0.99
CA ILE A 10 -10.38 -12.74 -1.53
C ILE A 10 -11.43 -12.98 -2.63
N GLY A 11 -11.22 -13.98 -3.50
CA GLY A 11 -12.19 -14.34 -4.53
C GLY A 11 -13.55 -14.85 -4.01
N LYS A 12 -13.72 -15.02 -2.69
CA LYS A 12 -14.99 -15.36 -2.05
C LYS A 12 -15.72 -14.16 -1.45
N ILE A 13 -15.08 -12.99 -1.40
CA ILE A 13 -15.69 -11.77 -0.87
C ILE A 13 -16.63 -11.23 -1.96
N PRO A 14 -17.94 -11.08 -1.69
CA PRO A 14 -18.86 -10.51 -2.67
C PRO A 14 -18.49 -9.05 -2.91
N VAL A 15 -18.24 -8.73 -4.18
CA VAL A 15 -17.91 -7.38 -4.64
C VAL A 15 -19.13 -6.83 -5.39
N SER A 16 -19.39 -5.52 -5.33
CA SER A 16 -20.50 -4.95 -6.11
C SER A 16 -20.22 -5.06 -7.61
N GLU A 17 -21.26 -5.25 -8.42
CA GLU A 17 -21.14 -5.36 -9.89
C GLU A 17 -20.37 -4.16 -10.46
N SER A 18 -20.66 -2.95 -9.97
CA SER A 18 -19.97 -1.72 -10.38
C SER A 18 -18.45 -1.74 -10.13
N LEU A 19 -18.01 -2.40 -9.06
CA LEU A 19 -16.60 -2.48 -8.70
C LEU A 19 -15.90 -3.58 -9.52
N GLU A 20 -16.59 -4.68 -9.79
CA GLU A 20 -16.11 -5.72 -10.69
C GLU A 20 -15.91 -5.20 -12.12
N GLU A 21 -16.88 -4.45 -12.65
CA GLU A 21 -16.77 -3.78 -13.96
C GLU A 21 -15.59 -2.81 -14.01
N ALA A 22 -15.40 -2.00 -12.98
CA ALA A 22 -14.27 -1.07 -12.90
C ALA A 22 -12.92 -1.80 -12.89
N PHE A 23 -12.79 -2.92 -12.17
CA PHE A 23 -11.56 -3.72 -12.18
C PHE A 23 -11.30 -4.34 -13.56
N GLU A 24 -12.33 -4.87 -14.22
CA GLU A 24 -12.23 -5.42 -15.57
C GLU A 24 -11.78 -4.36 -16.60
N ASP A 25 -12.31 -3.14 -16.52
CA ASP A 25 -11.92 -2.03 -17.39
C ASP A 25 -10.45 -1.62 -17.20
N ILE A 26 -9.99 -1.57 -15.95
CA ILE A 26 -8.58 -1.32 -15.63
C ILE A 26 -7.70 -2.43 -16.22
N LEU A 27 -8.09 -3.69 -16.10
CA LEU A 27 -7.29 -4.83 -16.56
C LEU A 27 -7.26 -4.97 -18.09
N LYS A 28 -8.34 -4.60 -18.78
CA LYS A 28 -8.43 -4.70 -20.25
C LYS A 28 -7.75 -3.57 -20.99
N ASN A 29 -7.67 -2.38 -20.38
CA ASN A 29 -7.08 -1.21 -21.03
C ASN A 29 -5.64 -0.97 -20.54
N PRO A 30 -4.61 -1.20 -21.37
CA PRO A 30 -3.22 -1.09 -20.94
C PRO A 30 -2.83 0.33 -20.52
N TYR A 31 -3.45 1.37 -21.08
CA TYR A 31 -3.18 2.76 -20.69
C TYR A 31 -3.76 3.08 -19.30
N ILE A 32 -4.99 2.62 -19.04
CA ILE A 32 -5.62 2.79 -17.72
C ILE A 32 -4.86 1.96 -16.69
N MET A 33 -4.50 0.72 -17.01
CA MET A 33 -3.66 -0.12 -16.16
C MET A 33 -2.34 0.59 -15.80
N PHE A 34 -1.63 1.12 -16.80
CA PHE A 34 -0.36 1.82 -16.59
C PHE A 34 -0.52 3.01 -15.65
N ILE A 35 -1.49 3.89 -15.90
CA ILE A 35 -1.75 5.07 -15.07
C ILE A 35 -2.14 4.64 -13.65
N SER A 36 -3.04 3.66 -13.53
CA SER A 36 -3.52 3.18 -12.24
C SER A 36 -2.39 2.61 -11.37
N PHE A 37 -1.50 1.78 -11.94
CA PHE A 37 -0.47 1.10 -11.16
C PHE A 37 0.80 1.94 -10.93
N ILE A 38 1.13 2.86 -11.83
CA ILE A 38 2.38 3.63 -11.74
C ILE A 38 2.18 5.01 -11.14
N ILE A 39 0.97 5.57 -11.24
CA ILE A 39 0.68 6.92 -10.76
C ILE A 39 -0.33 6.86 -9.62
N VAL A 40 -1.52 6.32 -9.88
CA VAL A 40 -2.63 6.42 -8.92
C VAL A 40 -2.34 5.62 -7.65
N ALA A 41 -1.94 4.35 -7.78
CA ALA A 41 -1.64 3.49 -6.64
C ALA A 41 -0.49 4.05 -5.79
N PRO A 42 0.70 4.41 -6.33
CA PRO A 42 1.77 4.98 -5.52
C PRO A 42 1.39 6.29 -4.82
N ILE A 43 0.64 7.18 -5.47
CA ILE A 43 0.15 8.42 -4.82
C ILE A 43 -0.76 8.08 -3.64
N PHE A 44 -1.69 7.14 -3.84
CA PHE A 44 -2.59 6.70 -2.78
C PHE A 44 -1.82 6.04 -1.62
N GLU A 45 -0.86 5.18 -1.94
CA GLU A 45 0.01 4.52 -0.96
C GLU A 45 0.77 5.55 -0.12
N GLU A 46 1.36 6.59 -0.72
CA GLU A 46 2.06 7.63 0.04
C GLU A 46 1.12 8.46 0.92
N ILE A 47 -0.03 8.87 0.40
CA ILE A 47 -1.03 9.64 1.18
C ILE A 47 -1.49 8.83 2.40
N LEU A 48 -1.86 7.57 2.18
CA LEU A 48 -2.36 6.69 3.24
C LEU A 48 -1.25 6.36 4.24
N MET A 49 -0.10 5.88 3.76
CA MET A 49 0.92 5.34 4.64
C MET A 49 1.74 6.42 5.35
N ARG A 50 2.09 7.51 4.67
CA ARG A 50 2.96 8.57 5.23
C ARG A 50 2.11 9.70 5.80
N GLY A 51 1.16 10.19 5.00
CA GLY A 51 0.32 11.33 5.39
C GLY A 51 -0.70 11.02 6.50
N ILE A 52 -1.22 9.80 6.58
CA ILE A 52 -2.25 9.43 7.56
C ILE A 52 -1.70 8.48 8.61
N ILE A 53 -1.18 7.31 8.22
CA ILE A 53 -0.80 6.26 9.17
C ILE A 53 0.45 6.64 9.96
N LEU A 54 1.56 6.99 9.28
CA LEU A 54 2.81 7.38 9.94
C LEU A 54 2.60 8.64 10.80
N GLU A 55 2.03 9.71 10.24
CA GLU A 55 1.66 10.92 10.99
C GLU A 55 0.78 10.62 12.21
N GLY A 56 -0.24 9.78 12.04
CA GLY A 56 -1.09 9.32 13.14
C GLY A 56 -0.29 8.66 14.27
N PHE A 57 0.69 7.82 13.93
CA PHE A 57 1.56 7.18 14.91
C PHE A 57 2.57 8.14 15.55
N LEU A 58 3.09 9.11 14.82
CA LEU A 58 4.03 10.10 15.36
C LEU A 58 3.43 10.93 16.49
N ASN A 59 2.11 11.14 16.48
CA ASN A 59 1.40 11.82 17.57
C ASN A 59 1.45 11.07 18.92
N ASN A 60 1.72 9.76 18.91
CA ASN A 60 1.62 8.91 20.10
C ASN A 60 2.89 8.11 20.41
N TYR A 61 3.82 7.99 19.46
CA TYR A 61 4.99 7.11 19.55
C TYR A 61 6.27 7.81 19.10
N LYS A 62 7.42 7.28 19.53
CA LYS A 62 8.73 7.75 19.07
C LYS A 62 8.89 7.51 17.56
N PRO A 63 9.63 8.37 16.82
CA PRO A 63 9.77 8.26 15.38
C PRO A 63 10.19 6.87 14.88
N ALA A 64 11.16 6.23 15.54
CA ALA A 64 11.60 4.88 15.19
C ALA A 64 10.48 3.85 15.28
N THR A 65 9.67 3.90 16.34
CA THR A 65 8.52 2.99 16.52
C THR A 65 7.44 3.25 15.49
N ALA A 66 7.12 4.52 15.24
CA ALA A 66 6.12 4.92 14.25
C ALA A 66 6.51 4.45 12.83
N ILE A 67 7.77 4.63 12.44
CA ILE A 67 8.31 4.16 11.16
C ILE A 67 8.23 2.63 11.05
N ILE A 68 8.65 1.89 12.08
CA ILE A 68 8.63 0.41 12.03
C ILE A 68 7.20 -0.09 11.84
N ILE A 69 6.25 0.41 12.63
CA ILE A 69 4.86 -0.05 12.58
C ILE A 69 4.23 0.31 11.24
N SER A 70 4.37 1.56 10.77
CA SER A 70 3.80 1.96 9.48
C SER A 70 4.40 1.17 8.30
N SER A 71 5.70 0.85 8.36
CA SER A 71 6.38 0.07 7.31
C SER A 71 5.92 -1.38 7.26
N ILE A 72 5.70 -2.02 8.42
CA ILE A 72 5.13 -3.38 8.48
C ILE A 72 3.70 -3.36 7.94
N MET A 73 2.90 -2.34 8.27
CA MET A 73 1.56 -2.17 7.73
C MET A 73 1.57 -1.98 6.21
N PHE A 74 2.54 -1.23 5.67
CA PHE A 74 2.70 -1.07 4.23
C PHE A 74 2.99 -2.43 3.55
N GLY A 75 3.92 -3.21 4.10
CA GLY A 75 4.17 -4.57 3.64
C GLY A 75 2.93 -5.46 3.68
N ALA A 76 2.17 -5.39 4.78
CA ALA A 76 0.99 -6.23 4.98
C ALA A 76 -0.13 -5.92 3.99
N MET A 77 -0.26 -4.67 3.55
CA MET A 77 -1.29 -4.22 2.59
C MET A 77 -1.19 -4.94 1.24
N HIS A 78 -0.01 -5.44 0.85
CA HIS A 78 0.18 -6.16 -0.42
C HIS A 78 -0.29 -7.61 -0.39
N LEU A 79 -0.63 -8.17 0.78
CA LEU A 79 -1.22 -9.51 0.93
C LEU A 79 -0.43 -10.62 0.20
N ASN A 80 0.88 -10.45 0.09
CA ASN A 80 1.80 -11.35 -0.58
C ASN A 80 3.12 -11.37 0.20
N ILE A 81 3.64 -12.56 0.51
CA ILE A 81 4.81 -12.69 1.38
C ILE A 81 6.09 -12.08 0.78
N PHE A 82 6.30 -12.19 -0.52
CA PHE A 82 7.48 -11.61 -1.17
C PHE A 82 7.39 -10.09 -1.24
N GLN A 83 6.20 -9.57 -1.57
CA GLN A 83 5.95 -8.13 -1.56
C GLN A 83 6.00 -7.58 -0.14
N PHE A 84 5.53 -8.32 0.86
CA PHE A 84 5.57 -7.93 2.26
C PHE A 84 6.99 -7.55 2.69
N PHE A 85 7.97 -8.42 2.45
CA PHE A 85 9.36 -8.12 2.83
C PHE A 85 9.91 -6.92 2.07
N ASN A 86 9.73 -6.88 0.75
CA ASN A 86 10.25 -5.78 -0.08
C ASN A 86 9.62 -4.43 0.28
N ALA A 87 8.30 -4.38 0.38
CA ALA A 87 7.56 -3.17 0.73
C ALA A 87 7.83 -2.75 2.18
N THR A 88 8.02 -3.67 3.12
CA THR A 88 8.43 -3.30 4.49
C THR A 88 9.78 -2.60 4.50
N ILE A 89 10.77 -3.12 3.76
CA ILE A 89 12.12 -2.53 3.70
C ILE A 89 12.08 -1.15 3.04
N ILE A 90 11.37 -1.01 1.92
CA ILE A 90 11.18 0.29 1.24
C ILE A 90 10.39 1.24 2.16
N GLY A 91 9.40 0.71 2.89
CA GLY A 91 8.63 1.40 3.90
C GLY A 91 9.51 2.09 4.93
N LEU A 92 10.48 1.34 5.49
CA LEU A 92 11.42 1.84 6.49
C LEU A 92 12.26 2.99 5.91
N PHE A 93 12.79 2.80 4.70
CA PHE A 93 13.61 3.80 4.03
C PHE A 93 12.84 5.11 3.77
N LEU A 94 11.64 5.00 3.19
CA LEU A 94 10.79 6.17 2.90
C LEU A 94 10.26 6.82 4.17
N GLY A 95 9.97 6.05 5.22
CA GLY A 95 9.58 6.58 6.53
C GLY A 95 10.68 7.43 7.16
N VAL A 96 11.94 7.02 7.06
CA VAL A 96 13.09 7.83 7.50
C VAL A 96 13.19 9.12 6.69
N ILE A 97 13.07 9.06 5.36
CA ILE A 97 13.09 10.27 4.50
C ILE A 97 11.97 11.24 4.87
N TYR A 98 10.77 10.73 5.16
CA TYR A 98 9.63 11.54 5.53
C TYR A 98 9.90 12.35 6.80
N ILE A 99 10.42 11.72 7.85
CA ILE A 99 10.77 12.42 9.10
C ILE A 99 11.85 13.47 8.87
N ILE A 100 12.91 13.12 8.15
CA ILE A 100 13.99 14.08 7.85
C ILE A 100 13.45 15.31 7.12
N LYS A 101 12.50 15.13 6.19
CA LYS A 101 11.87 16.23 5.46
C LYS A 101 10.98 17.10 6.37
N GLN A 102 10.35 16.52 7.37
CA GLN A 102 9.47 17.24 8.31
C GLN A 102 10.26 18.13 9.28
N ASP A 103 11.50 17.75 9.59
CA ASP A 103 12.40 18.51 10.49
C ASP A 103 13.17 19.66 9.78
N LEU A 104 13.03 19.82 8.46
CA LEU A 104 13.59 20.92 7.65
C LEU A 104 12.62 22.10 7.54
#